data_AF-A0AAN9GEW2-F1
#
_entry.id   AF-A0AAN9GEW2-F1
#
_cell.length_a   1.000
_cell.length_b   1.000
_cell.length_c   1.000
_cell.angle_alpha   90.00
_cell.angle_beta   90.00
_cell.angle_gamma   90.00
#
_symmetry.space_group_name_H-M   'P 1'
#
loop_
_entity.id
_entity.type
_entity.pdbx_description
1 polymer ?
#
loop_
_entity_poly.entity_id
_entity_poly.type
_entity_poly.pdbx_seq_one_letter_code
_entity_poly.pdbx_strand_id
1 'polypeptide(L)'
;MVWGGIGLNQSLGPVFFNNLGPGRGYGITAQRYIDQILQPHVVPFFQARRNCVLQQDNARPHTARITQAFLQHNNIDIMAINT
;
A
#
# COMPACT_ATOMS: atom_id res chain seq x y z
N MET A 1 -12.96 3.89 5.59
CA MET A 1 -11.90 2.88 5.83
C MET A 1 -10.60 3.61 6.07
N VAL A 2 -9.70 3.06 6.90
CA VAL A 2 -8.42 3.68 7.25
C VAL A 2 -7.29 2.73 6.90
N TRP A 3 -6.14 3.27 6.51
CA TRP A 3 -4.89 2.52 6.34
C TRP A 3 -3.80 3.10 7.24
N GLY A 4 -2.94 2.23 7.76
CA GLY A 4 -1.73 2.61 8.46
C GLY A 4 -0.64 1.56 8.22
N GLY A 5 0.59 2.03 8.10
CA GLY A 5 1.79 1.22 8.10
C GLY A 5 2.65 1.54 9.32
N ILE A 6 3.46 0.59 9.76
CA ILE A 6 4.45 0.81 10.81
C ILE A 6 5.78 0.22 10.34
N GLY A 7 6.85 0.98 10.56
CA GLY A 7 8.21 0.54 10.35
C GLY A 7 9.08 0.94 11.54
N LEU A 8 10.35 0.55 11.50
CA LEU A 8 11.29 0.84 12.58
C LEU A 8 11.31 2.35 12.89
N ASN A 9 10.94 2.73 14.11
CA ASN A 9 10.92 4.10 14.61
C ASN A 9 10.06 5.10 13.81
N GLN A 10 9.12 4.64 12.95
CA GLN A 10 8.23 5.54 12.20
C GLN A 10 6.94 4.86 11.79
N SER A 11 5.82 5.57 11.96
CA SER A 11 4.53 5.19 11.42
C SER A 11 4.27 5.86 10.07
N LEU A 12 3.58 5.16 9.18
CA LEU A 12 3.07 5.68 7.91
C LEU A 12 1.54 5.81 8.02
N GLY A 13 1.00 7.02 7.88
CA GLY A 13 -0.42 7.29 8.08
C GLY A 13 -0.77 7.77 9.50
N PRO A 14 -2.06 7.76 9.90
CA PRO A 14 -3.19 7.13 9.21
C PRO A 14 -3.63 7.85 7.94
N VAL A 15 -4.06 7.08 6.94
CA VAL A 15 -4.69 7.58 5.70
C VAL A 15 -6.16 7.22 5.70
N PHE A 16 -7.03 8.22 5.56
CA PHE A 16 -8.48 8.04 5.54
C PHE A 16 -8.98 7.95 4.09
N PHE A 17 -9.58 6.81 3.75
CA PHE A 17 -10.28 6.65 2.47
C PHE A 17 -11.66 7.28 2.56
N ASN A 18 -11.77 8.45 1.96
CA ASN A 18 -13.00 9.22 1.86
C ASN A 18 -13.81 8.80 0.62
N ASN A 19 -15.08 9.19 0.59
CA ASN A 19 -15.98 9.00 -0.56
C ASN A 19 -16.25 7.53 -0.94
N LEU A 20 -16.22 6.62 0.03
CA LEU A 20 -16.69 5.24 -0.13
C LEU A 20 -18.20 5.17 0.09
N GLY A 21 -18.90 4.35 -0.71
CA GLY A 21 -20.35 4.17 -0.56
C GLY A 21 -21.09 3.91 -1.89
N PRO A 22 -22.44 3.98 -1.85
CA PRO A 22 -23.29 3.76 -3.02
C PRO A 22 -22.86 4.63 -4.22
N GLY A 23 -22.72 4.01 -5.39
CA GLY A 23 -22.29 4.68 -6.63
C GLY A 23 -20.79 5.03 -6.72
N ARG A 24 -19.99 4.76 -5.68
CA ARG A 24 -18.54 5.08 -5.65
C ARG A 24 -17.64 3.88 -5.36
N GLY A 25 -18.24 2.75 -4.99
CA GLY A 25 -17.56 1.54 -4.55
C GLY A 25 -17.42 1.50 -3.02
N TYR A 26 -17.56 0.30 -2.45
CA TYR A 26 -17.50 0.09 -1.00
C TYR A 26 -16.10 -0.28 -0.50
N GLY A 27 -15.14 -0.52 -1.40
CA GLY A 27 -13.79 -0.99 -1.07
C GLY A 27 -12.70 -0.18 -1.78
N ILE A 28 -11.46 -0.40 -1.34
CA ILE A 28 -10.28 0.12 -2.04
C ILE A 28 -10.07 -0.68 -3.32
N THR A 29 -9.85 0.03 -4.43
CA THR A 29 -9.36 -0.56 -5.67
C THR A 29 -7.84 -0.55 -5.66
N ALA A 30 -7.22 -1.41 -6.47
CA ALA A 30 -5.77 -1.39 -6.66
C ALA A 30 -5.23 0.00 -7.06
N GLN A 31 -5.95 0.72 -7.93
CA GLN A 31 -5.58 2.09 -8.30
C GLN A 31 -5.60 3.04 -7.10
N ARG A 32 -6.66 3.01 -6.28
CA ARG A 32 -6.73 3.84 -5.07
C ARG A 32 -5.64 3.48 -4.06
N TYR A 33 -5.26 2.19 -3.98
CA TYR A 33 -4.15 1.76 -3.14
C TYR A 33 -2.82 2.34 -3.63
N ILE A 34 -2.57 2.32 -4.94
CA ILE A 34 -1.37 2.94 -5.52
C ILE A 34 -1.37 4.46 -5.24
N ASP A 35 -2.43 5.15 -5.66
CA ASP A 35 -2.47 6.61 -5.68
C ASP A 35 -2.48 7.23 -4.27
N GLN A 36 -3.15 6.56 -3.31
CA GLN A 36 -3.36 7.11 -1.98
C GLN A 36 -2.40 6.52 -0.94
N ILE A 37 -1.79 5.36 -1.18
CA ILE A 37 -0.93 4.68 -0.20
C ILE A 37 0.49 4.49 -0.75
N LEU A 38 0.64 3.72 -1.83
CA LEU A 38 1.97 3.31 -2.26
C LEU A 38 2.81 4.50 -2.72
N GLN A 39 2.28 5.30 -3.64
CA GLN A 39 2.99 6.43 -4.21
C GLN A 39 3.33 7.52 -3.17
N PRO A 40 2.39 8.02 -2.35
CA PRO A 40 2.69 9.13 -1.44
C PRO A 40 3.35 8.71 -0.12
N HIS A 41 3.23 7.46 0.32
CA HIS A 41 3.69 7.05 1.65
C HIS A 41 4.74 5.94 1.61
N VAL A 42 4.48 4.85 0.88
CA VAL A 42 5.40 3.70 0.87
C VAL A 42 6.67 4.02 0.07
N VAL A 43 6.54 4.58 -1.13
CA VAL A 43 7.71 4.90 -1.97
C VAL A 43 8.69 5.84 -1.28
N PRO A 44 8.30 7.00 -0.73
CA PRO A 44 9.24 7.89 -0.04
C PRO A 44 9.91 7.22 1.18
N PHE A 45 9.16 6.39 1.92
CA PHE A 45 9.71 5.68 3.06
C PHE A 45 10.80 4.68 2.67
N PHE A 46 10.58 3.92 1.59
CA PHE A 46 11.55 2.96 1.07
C PHE A 46 12.70 3.62 0.32
N GLN A 47 12.51 4.81 -0.27
CA GLN A 47 13.61 5.58 -0.85
C GLN A 47 14.54 6.17 0.22
N ALA A 48 14.00 6.55 1.37
CA ALA A 48 14.77 7.10 2.48
C ALA A 48 15.54 6.04 3.30
N ARG A 49 15.26 4.74 3.10
CA ARG A 49 15.74 3.65 3.95
C ARG A 49 16.22 2.47 3.11
N ARG A 50 17.29 1.82 3.54
CA ARG A 50 17.79 0.59 2.89
C ARG A 50 17.31 -0.64 3.66
N ASN A 51 17.33 -1.79 2.98
CA ASN A 51 17.06 -3.11 3.57
C ASN A 51 15.70 -3.22 4.28
N CYS A 52 14.68 -2.56 3.73
CA CYS A 52 13.30 -2.68 4.21
C CYS A 52 12.52 -3.64 3.30
N VAL A 53 11.55 -4.34 3.86
CA VAL A 53 10.61 -5.22 3.12
C VAL A 53 9.19 -4.79 3.44
N LEU A 54 8.34 -4.66 2.43
CA LEU A 54 6.92 -4.35 2.60
C LEU A 54 6.16 -5.63 2.95
N GLN A 55 5.67 -5.71 4.19
CA GLN A 55 4.77 -6.78 4.61
C GLN A 55 3.31 -6.33 4.45
N GLN A 56 2.51 -7.15 3.76
CA GLN A 56 1.08 -6.90 3.55
C GLN A 56 0.31 -8.23 3.45
N ASP A 57 -1.01 -8.16 3.64
CA ASP A 57 -1.90 -9.31 3.44
C ASP A 57 -2.18 -9.56 1.94
N ASN A 58 -2.90 -10.66 1.65
CA ASN A 58 -3.25 -11.04 0.28
C ASN A 58 -4.55 -10.41 -0.23
N ALA A 59 -4.99 -9.27 0.34
CA ALA A 59 -6.20 -8.59 -0.13
C ALA A 59 -6.09 -8.25 -1.63
N ARG A 60 -7.21 -8.35 -2.36
CA ARG A 60 -7.26 -8.17 -3.83
C ARG A 60 -6.56 -6.89 -4.34
N PRO A 61 -6.65 -5.72 -3.67
CA PRO A 61 -5.92 -4.52 -4.10
C PRO A 61 -4.39 -4.66 -4.01
N HIS A 62 -3.88 -5.45 -3.05
CA HIS A 62 -2.44 -5.64 -2.82
C HIS A 62 -1.82 -6.63 -3.81
N THR A 63 -2.59 -7.67 -4.18
CA THR A 63 -2.14 -8.73 -5.10
C THR A 63 -2.49 -8.46 -6.57
N ALA A 64 -3.26 -7.40 -6.85
CA ALA A 64 -3.57 -7.01 -8.22
C ALA A 64 -2.30 -6.74 -9.05
N ARG A 65 -2.32 -7.15 -10.31
CA ARG A 65 -1.18 -7.04 -11.24
C ARG A 65 -0.61 -5.61 -11.30
N ILE A 66 -1.47 -4.58 -11.32
CA ILE A 66 -1.02 -3.19 -11.38
C ILE A 66 -0.27 -2.77 -10.11
N THR A 67 -0.67 -3.28 -8.95
CA THR A 67 -0.01 -3.01 -7.67
C THR A 67 1.34 -3.69 -7.60
N GLN A 68 1.40 -4.96 -8.00
CA GLN A 68 2.66 -5.72 -8.05
C GLN A 68 3.66 -5.08 -9.02
N ALA A 69 3.20 -4.69 -10.21
CA ALA A 69 4.03 -3.99 -11.19
C ALA A 69 4.52 -2.63 -10.66
N PHE A 70 3.68 -1.87 -9.97
CA PHE A 70 4.06 -0.60 -9.35
C PHE A 70 5.15 -0.79 -8.28
N LEU A 71 4.99 -1.78 -7.40
CA LEU A 71 5.97 -2.07 -6.34
C LEU A 71 7.32 -2.53 -6.93
N GLN A 72 7.28 -3.41 -7.94
CA GLN A 72 8.48 -3.84 -8.65
C GLN A 72 9.20 -2.68 -9.35
N HIS A 73 8.45 -1.80 -10.02
CA HIS A 73 9.01 -0.63 -10.69
C HIS A 73 9.70 0.34 -9.71
N ASN A 74 9.24 0.39 -8.46
CA ASN A 74 9.83 1.22 -7.40
C ASN A 74 10.86 0.49 -6.54
N ASN A 75 11.30 -0.71 -6.95
CA ASN A 75 12.27 -1.54 -6.22
C ASN A 75 11.86 -1.83 -4.76
N ILE A 76 10.56 -2.03 -4.52
CA ILE A 76 10.04 -2.39 -3.20
C ILE A 76 9.87 -3.90 -3.12
N ASP A 77 10.69 -4.54 -2.28
CA ASP A 77 10.55 -5.96 -1.97
C ASP A 77 9.30 -6.22 -1.12
N ILE A 78 8.59 -7.30 -1.43
CA ILE A 78 7.31 -7.65 -0.79
C ILE A 78 7.46 -8.98 -0.06
N MET A 79 6.96 -9.03 1.17
CA MET A 79 6.69 -10.27 1.89
C MET A 79 5.18 -10.47 2.01
N ALA A 80 4.64 -11.39 1.22
CA ALA A 80 3.25 -11.83 1.36
C ALA A 80 3.18 -12.86 2.49
N ILE A 81 2.24 -12.67 3.43
CA ILE A 81 1.96 -13.68 4.46
C ILE A 81 1.11 -14.77 3.79
N ASN A 82 1.67 -15.98 3.62
CA ASN A 82 0.87 -17.15 3.27
C ASN A 82 0.09 -17.58 4.52
N THR A 83 -1.21 -17.30 4.54
CA THR A 83 -2.18 -17.83 5.50
C THR A 83 -2.66 -19.21 5.08
#